data_AF-A0AAN5YSZ7-F1
#
_entry.id   AF-A0AAN5YSZ7-F1
#
_cell.length_a   1.000
_cell.length_b   1.000
_cell.length_c   1.000
_cell.angle_alpha   90.00
_cell.angle_beta   90.00
_cell.angle_gamma   90.00
#
_symmetry.space_group_name_H-M   'P 1'
#
loop_
_entity.id
_entity.type
_entity.pdbx_description
1 polymer ?
#
loop_
_entity_poly.entity_id
_entity_poly.type
_entity_poly.pdbx_seq_one_letter_code
_entity_poly.pdbx_strand_id
1 'polypeptide(L)'
;MKSILVLLPIITLAVAQNLDSCSGNVKCCAGVTPYSALPEDILAEYGVRPNPKANICGNGTAVEDQFDADICKSVDHTLQCCDPRQPDVQLNEDLTFECYDI
;
A
#
# COMPACT_ATOMS: atom_id res chain seq x y z
N MET A 1 31.41 12.52 -34.86
CA MET A 1 30.00 12.36 -34.44
C MET A 1 30.03 11.99 -32.96
N LYS A 2 29.49 12.85 -32.08
CA LYS A 2 29.47 12.61 -30.62
C LYS A 2 28.26 11.72 -30.32
N SER A 3 28.50 10.47 -29.92
CA SER A 3 27.45 9.60 -29.38
C SER A 3 26.96 10.17 -28.07
N ILE A 4 25.70 10.59 -28.06
CA ILE A 4 24.96 10.89 -26.84
C ILE A 4 24.58 9.53 -26.25
N LEU A 5 25.28 9.14 -25.19
CA LEU A 5 24.87 8.00 -24.36
C LEU A 5 23.57 8.43 -23.66
N VAL A 6 22.44 7.85 -24.09
CA VAL A 6 21.15 8.04 -23.44
C VAL A 6 21.19 7.24 -22.14
N LEU A 7 21.45 7.92 -21.01
CA LEU A 7 21.19 7.36 -19.69
C LEU A 7 19.66 7.27 -19.52
N LEU A 8 19.11 6.08 -19.72
CA LEU A 8 17.76 5.75 -19.25
C LEU A 8 17.71 5.91 -17.72
N PRO A 9 16.66 6.52 -17.16
CA PRO A 9 16.54 6.70 -15.72
C PRO A 9 16.36 5.33 -15.06
N ILE A 10 17.35 4.94 -14.25
CA ILE A 10 17.42 3.63 -13.55
C ILE A 10 16.39 3.56 -12.39
N ILE A 11 15.59 4.60 -12.20
CA ILE A 11 14.69 4.77 -11.04
C ILE A 11 13.42 3.90 -11.16
N THR A 12 13.08 3.43 -12.37
CA THR A 12 11.89 2.62 -12.60
C THR A 12 11.99 1.18 -12.09
N LEU A 13 13.19 0.62 -11.91
CA LEU A 13 13.34 -0.79 -11.52
C LEU A 13 12.99 -1.06 -10.05
N ALA A 14 13.17 -0.09 -9.15
CA ALA A 14 12.99 -0.30 -7.72
C ALA A 14 11.51 -0.45 -7.30
N VAL A 15 10.60 0.15 -8.06
CA VAL A 15 9.17 0.12 -7.76
C VAL A 15 8.55 -1.19 -8.27
N ALA A 16 8.95 -1.63 -9.46
CA ALA A 16 8.54 -2.91 -10.04
C ALA A 16 8.97 -4.11 -9.16
N GLN A 17 10.17 -4.06 -8.57
CA GLN A 17 10.64 -5.12 -7.67
C GLN A 17 9.88 -5.19 -6.34
N ASN A 18 9.40 -4.05 -5.82
CA ASN A 18 8.61 -4.03 -4.59
C ASN A 18 7.16 -4.47 -4.84
N LEU A 19 6.58 -4.13 -6.01
CA LEU A 19 5.30 -4.66 -6.48
C LEU A 19 5.31 -6.19 -6.53
N ASP A 20 6.35 -6.79 -7.11
CA ASP A 20 6.52 -8.25 -7.21
C ASP A 20 6.74 -8.95 -5.85
N SER A 21 7.17 -8.22 -4.82
CA SER A 21 7.46 -8.76 -3.49
C SER A 21 6.23 -8.87 -2.58
N CYS A 22 5.13 -8.24 -2.97
CA CYS A 22 3.88 -8.29 -2.23
C CYS A 22 3.18 -9.64 -2.42
N SER A 23 2.99 -10.40 -1.33
CA SER A 23 2.22 -11.64 -1.36
C SER A 23 0.69 -11.43 -1.34
N GLY A 24 0.26 -10.17 -1.21
CA GLY A 24 -1.15 -9.75 -1.15
C GLY A 24 -1.53 -8.86 -2.32
N ASN A 25 -2.49 -7.96 -2.10
CA ASN A 25 -2.90 -6.97 -3.10
C ASN A 25 -2.17 -5.65 -2.85
N VAL A 26 -1.50 -5.13 -3.88
CA VAL A 26 -0.92 -3.79 -3.81
C VAL A 26 -2.03 -2.75 -3.97
N LYS A 27 -2.03 -1.78 -3.05
CA LYS A 27 -3.04 -0.74 -2.93
C LYS A 27 -2.36 0.63 -2.92
N CYS A 28 -2.98 1.58 -3.60
CA CYS A 28 -2.65 2.99 -3.48
C CYS A 28 -3.56 3.64 -2.44
N CYS A 29 -2.99 4.04 -1.31
CA CYS A 29 -3.72 4.52 -0.15
C CYS A 29 -3.64 6.04 -0.06
N ALA A 30 -4.79 6.71 -0.01
CA ALA A 30 -4.85 8.16 0.22
C ALA A 30 -4.40 8.52 1.65
N GLY A 31 -4.61 7.61 2.60
CA GLY A 31 -4.11 7.70 3.96
C GLY A 31 -3.64 6.34 4.47
N VAL A 32 -2.57 6.36 5.27
CA VAL A 32 -2.04 5.18 5.95
C VAL A 32 -2.03 5.46 7.44
N THR A 33 -2.77 4.65 8.20
CA THR A 33 -2.83 4.75 9.66
C THR A 33 -2.19 3.51 10.27
N PRO A 34 -1.04 3.63 10.94
CA PRO A 34 -0.42 2.47 11.59
C PRO A 34 -1.26 2.00 12.76
N TYR A 35 -1.34 0.68 12.99
CA TYR A 35 -2.07 0.12 14.12
C TYR A 35 -1.52 0.63 15.46
N SER A 36 -0.21 0.88 15.54
CA SER A 36 0.44 1.45 16.72
C SER A 36 -0.03 2.86 17.09
N ALA A 37 -0.67 3.59 16.16
CA ALA A 37 -1.30 4.88 16.44
C ALA A 37 -2.74 4.76 16.94
N LEU A 38 -3.33 3.56 16.91
CA LEU A 38 -4.70 3.31 17.34
C LEU A 38 -4.73 2.62 18.71
N PRO A 39 -5.68 3.00 19.58
CA PRO A 39 -5.97 2.26 20.79
C PRO A 39 -6.35 0.79 20.51
N GLU A 40 -5.97 -0.14 21.40
CA GLU A 40 -6.22 -1.58 21.22
C GLU A 40 -7.71 -1.93 21.16
N ASP A 41 -8.56 -1.19 21.87
CA ASP A 41 -10.01 -1.33 21.86
C ASP A 41 -10.61 -1.03 20.47
N ILE A 42 -10.10 -0.01 19.78
CA ILE A 42 -10.50 0.31 18.41
C ILE A 42 -10.11 -0.82 17.45
N LEU A 43 -8.90 -1.36 17.55
CA LEU A 43 -8.45 -2.47 16.69
C LEU A 43 -9.27 -3.75 16.94
N ALA A 44 -9.65 -4.00 18.20
CA ALA A 44 -10.48 -5.13 18.58
C ALA A 44 -11.91 -5.02 18.02
N GLU A 45 -12.49 -3.81 17.93
CA GLU A 45 -13.80 -3.58 17.31
C GLU A 45 -13.84 -4.01 15.84
N TYR A 46 -12.72 -3.89 15.11
CA TYR A 46 -12.61 -4.35 13.73
C TYR A 46 -12.32 -5.86 13.58
N GLY A 47 -12.24 -6.61 14.69
CA GLY A 47 -11.97 -8.05 14.68
C GLY A 47 -10.55 -8.40 14.21
N VAL A 48 -9.65 -7.42 14.13
CA VAL A 48 -8.29 -7.64 13.66
C VAL A 48 -7.42 -8.09 14.84
N ARG A 49 -6.65 -9.17 14.65
CA ARG A 49 -5.58 -9.51 15.60
C ARG A 49 -4.40 -8.59 15.30
N PRO A 50 -4.08 -7.62 16.17
CA PRO A 50 -3.17 -6.55 15.79
C PRO A 50 -1.75 -7.10 15.64
N ASN A 51 -1.28 -7.21 14.39
CA ASN A 51 0.15 -7.19 14.14
C ASN A 51 0.60 -5.73 14.35
N PRO A 52 1.49 -5.43 15.31
CA PRO A 52 1.89 -4.04 15.61
C PRO A 52 2.64 -3.35 14.46
N LYS A 53 3.03 -4.11 13.42
CA LYS A 53 3.67 -3.59 12.20
C LYS A 53 2.70 -3.37 11.04
N ALA A 54 1.42 -3.69 11.21
CA ALA A 54 0.41 -3.49 10.19
C ALA A 54 -0.18 -2.08 10.24
N ASN A 55 -0.74 -1.69 9.09
CA ASN A 55 -1.38 -0.42 8.84
C ASN A 55 -2.81 -0.64 8.34
N ILE A 56 -3.63 0.40 8.46
CA ILE A 56 -4.89 0.57 7.76
C ILE A 56 -4.63 1.44 6.53
N CYS A 57 -5.01 0.95 5.36
CA CYS A 57 -5.05 1.71 4.11
C CYS A 57 -6.45 2.33 3.95
N GLY A 58 -6.54 3.65 3.96
CA GLY A 58 -7.79 4.38 3.73
C GLY A 58 -7.96 4.78 2.27
N ASN A 59 -9.15 4.58 1.73
CA ASN A 59 -9.55 4.88 0.35
C ASN A 59 -8.58 4.24 -0.67
N GLY A 60 -8.38 2.94 -0.52
CA GLY A 60 -7.33 2.18 -1.20
C GLY A 60 -7.76 1.66 -2.57
N THR A 61 -7.19 2.19 -3.65
CA THR A 61 -7.42 1.67 -5.01
C THR A 61 -6.43 0.57 -5.36
N ALA A 62 -6.85 -0.42 -6.14
CA ALA A 62 -5.96 -1.48 -6.61
C ALA A 62 -4.84 -0.89 -7.50
N VAL A 63 -3.66 -1.50 -7.43
CA VAL A 63 -2.50 -1.18 -8.27
C VAL A 63 -2.12 -2.47 -8.99
N GLU A 64 -2.29 -2.50 -10.30
CA GLU A 64 -2.07 -3.72 -11.11
C GLU A 64 -0.70 -3.71 -11.80
N ASP A 65 -0.14 -2.53 -12.03
CA ASP A 65 1.15 -2.37 -12.70
C ASP A 65 1.96 -1.14 -12.25
N GLN A 66 3.08 -0.92 -12.93
CA GLN A 66 3.98 0.20 -12.66
C GLN A 66 3.36 1.56 -12.99
N PHE A 67 2.46 1.63 -13.96
CA PHE A 67 1.82 2.88 -14.35
C PHE A 67 0.86 3.35 -13.25
N ASP A 68 0.08 2.42 -12.69
CA ASP A 68 -0.77 2.70 -11.52
C ASP A 68 0.06 3.15 -10.31
N ALA A 69 1.22 2.50 -10.08
CA ALA A 69 2.12 2.87 -9.00
C ALA A 69 2.72 4.28 -9.18
N ASP A 70 3.02 4.67 -10.42
CA ASP A 70 3.52 6.01 -10.74
C ASP A 70 2.42 7.07 -10.57
N ILE A 71 1.17 6.76 -10.96
CA ILE A 71 0.02 7.64 -10.69
C ILE A 71 -0.16 7.82 -9.18
N CYS A 72 -0.11 6.74 -8.41
CA CYS A 72 -0.24 6.78 -6.96
C CYS A 72 0.75 7.78 -6.33
N LYS A 73 2.02 7.70 -6.73
CA LYS A 73 3.06 8.61 -6.25
C LYS A 73 2.86 10.05 -6.73
N SER A 74 2.30 10.23 -7.93
CA SER A 74 2.06 11.58 -8.50
C SER A 74 1.02 12.40 -7.73
N VAL A 75 0.14 11.73 -6.97
CA VAL A 75 -0.88 12.35 -6.13
C VAL A 75 -0.54 12.31 -4.64
N ASP A 76 0.74 12.09 -4.29
CA ASP A 76 1.23 11.98 -2.92
C ASP A 76 0.54 10.90 -2.07
N HIS A 77 0.01 9.86 -2.72
CA HIS A 77 -0.52 8.69 -2.03
C HIS A 77 0.59 7.67 -1.75
N THR A 78 0.30 6.73 -0.85
CA THR A 78 1.28 5.73 -0.40
C THR A 78 0.91 4.34 -0.91
N LEU A 79 1.89 3.63 -1.46
CA LEU A 79 1.72 2.22 -1.81
C LEU A 79 1.78 1.36 -0.56
N GLN A 80 0.84 0.43 -0.44
CA GLN A 80 0.83 -0.59 0.62
C GLN A 80 0.59 -1.96 0.01
N CYS A 81 1.23 -2.98 0.58
CA CYS A 81 0.88 -4.37 0.34
C CYS A 81 -0.12 -4.83 1.40
N CYS A 82 -1.35 -5.16 1.00
CA CYS A 82 -2.42 -5.52 1.93
C CYS A 82 -2.79 -7.00 1.80
N ASP A 83 -2.97 -7.65 2.95
CA ASP A 83 -3.53 -9.00 2.98
C ASP A 83 -4.97 -8.99 2.43
N PRO A 84 -5.38 -9.95 1.59
CA PRO A 84 -6.78 -10.07 1.16
C PRO A 84 -7.76 -10.31 2.31
N ARG A 85 -7.29 -10.68 3.51
CA ARG A 85 -8.14 -10.93 4.67
C ARG A 85 -8.94 -9.69 5.05
N GLN A 86 -10.25 -9.79 4.89
CA GLN A 86 -11.19 -8.75 5.32
C GLN A 86 -11.38 -8.83 6.84
N PRO A 87 -11.66 -7.70 7.51
CA PRO A 87 -12.09 -7.71 8.91
C PRO A 87 -13.38 -8.52 9.06
N ASP A 88 -13.57 -9.09 10.25
CA ASP A 88 -14.75 -9.91 10.58
C ASP A 88 -16.04 -9.08 10.71
N VAL A 89 -15.93 -7.75 10.59
CA VAL A 89 -17.03 -6.79 10.66
C VAL A 89 -17.23 -6.08 9.32
N GLN A 90 -18.47 -5.69 9.03
CA GLN A 90 -18.78 -4.90 7.85
C GLN A 90 -18.37 -3.44 8.10
N LEU A 91 -17.50 -2.93 7.24
CA LEU A 91 -17.01 -1.55 7.32
C LEU A 91 -17.98 -0.60 6.59
N ASN A 92 -18.22 0.57 7.16
CA ASN A 92 -18.98 1.64 6.52
C ASN A 92 -18.12 2.53 5.60
N GLU A 93 -16.81 2.27 5.59
CA GLU A 93 -15.76 3.09 4.99
C GLU A 93 -14.81 2.21 4.20
N ASP A 94 -14.21 2.77 3.14
CA ASP A 94 -13.27 2.06 2.26
C ASP A 94 -11.91 1.93 2.94
N LEU A 95 -11.85 1.09 3.97
CA LEU A 95 -10.65 0.76 4.71
C LEU A 95 -10.21 -0.66 4.34
N THR A 96 -8.93 -0.81 4.02
CA THR A 96 -8.27 -2.11 3.91
C THR A 96 -7.35 -2.28 5.11
N PHE A 97 -7.47 -3.40 5.80
CA PHE A 97 -6.69 -3.72 6.99
C PHE A 97 -5.51 -4.62 6.62
N GLU A 98 -4.60 -4.79 7.57
CA GLU A 98 -3.44 -5.68 7.48
C GLU A 98 -2.53 -5.34 6.29
N CYS A 99 -2.26 -4.03 6.16
CA CYS A 99 -1.41 -3.45 5.13
C CYS A 99 0.01 -3.18 5.63
N TYR A 100 0.99 -3.20 4.73
CA TYR A 100 2.41 -3.02 5.04
C TYR A 100 3.09 -2.13 4.00
N ASP A 101 4.08 -1.35 4.45
CA ASP A 101 4.91 -0.52 3.59
C ASP A 101 5.74 -1.37 2.61
N ILE A 102 5.88 -0.90 1.36
CA ILE A 102 6.71 -1.48 0.29
C ILE A 102 7.53 -0.42 -0.43
#